data_AF-A0A2V6LB48-F1
#
_entry.id   AF-A0A2V6LB48-F1
#
_cell.length_a   1.000
_cell.length_b   1.000
_cell.length_c   1.000
_cell.angle_alpha   90.00
_cell.angle_beta   90.00
_cell.angle_gamma   90.00
#
_symmetry.space_group_name_H-M   'P 1'
#
loop_
_entity.id
_entity.type
_entity.pdbx_description
1 polymer ?
#
loop_
_entity_poly.entity_id
_entity_poly.type
_entity_poly.pdbx_seq_one_letter_code
_entity_poly.pdbx_strand_id
1 'polypeptide(L)'
;MIGTLDPKVPPGPLDQKWRNHQDHSRLVSPNNRRKLEIVVVGSGLAGGSAAATLGELGYRVKCFCFQDSPRRAHSIAAQGGINAAKNYQNDGDSVYRLFYDTIKGGDFRSREANVYRLAEIANNIIDQCVAQGVPFAREYSGYLANRSFG
;
A
#
# COMPACT_ATOMS: atom_id res chain seq x y z
N MET A 1 0.62 26.70 -24.32
CA MET A 1 -0.35 25.83 -23.63
C MET A 1 0.44 24.77 -22.89
N ILE A 2 0.36 24.73 -21.56
CA ILE A 2 0.80 23.56 -20.79
C ILE A 2 -0.06 22.39 -21.29
N GLY A 3 0.57 21.34 -21.80
CA GLY A 3 -0.13 20.21 -22.42
C GLY A 3 -1.19 19.61 -21.49
N THR A 4 -2.25 19.07 -22.07
CA THR A 4 -3.31 18.36 -21.33
C THR A 4 -2.67 17.27 -20.46
N LEU A 5 -2.79 17.39 -19.14
CA LEU A 5 -2.22 16.42 -18.20
C LEU A 5 -3.09 15.17 -18.19
N ASP A 6 -2.53 14.04 -18.63
CA ASP A 6 -3.16 12.72 -18.48
C ASP A 6 -2.82 12.13 -17.10
N PRO A 7 -3.80 12.00 -16.18
CA PRO A 7 -3.57 11.48 -14.84
C PRO A 7 -3.33 9.96 -14.82
N LYS A 8 -3.58 9.22 -15.92
CA LYS A 8 -3.48 7.76 -16.04
C LYS A 8 -4.23 6.99 -14.94
N VAL A 9 -5.35 7.54 -14.47
CA VAL A 9 -6.24 6.86 -13.52
C VAL A 9 -7.19 5.94 -14.25
N PRO A 10 -7.59 4.79 -13.68
CA PRO A 10 -8.56 3.93 -14.34
C PRO A 10 -9.92 4.64 -14.53
N PRO A 11 -10.70 4.28 -15.56
CA PRO A 11 -12.02 4.86 -15.81
C PRO A 11 -13.07 4.33 -14.82
N GLY A 12 -14.26 4.94 -14.82
CA GLY A 12 -15.42 4.48 -14.04
C GLY A 12 -15.60 5.12 -12.66
N PRO A 13 -16.65 4.69 -11.91
CA PRO A 13 -16.99 5.17 -10.57
C PRO A 13 -15.84 4.98 -9.58
N LEU A 14 -15.69 5.89 -8.60
CA LEU A 14 -14.55 5.92 -7.68
C LEU A 14 -14.39 4.61 -6.89
N ASP A 15 -15.49 4.11 -6.36
CA ASP A 15 -15.61 2.91 -5.53
C ASP A 15 -15.27 1.61 -6.27
N GLN A 16 -15.40 1.61 -7.60
CA GLN A 16 -15.16 0.43 -8.43
C GLN A 16 -13.93 0.58 -9.32
N LYS A 17 -13.34 1.77 -9.37
CA LYS A 17 -12.29 2.16 -10.31
C LYS A 17 -11.14 1.16 -10.37
N TRP A 18 -10.59 0.81 -9.20
CA TRP A 18 -9.44 -0.08 -9.10
C TRP A 18 -9.79 -1.55 -9.18
N ARG A 19 -10.98 -1.93 -8.69
CA ARG A 19 -11.50 -3.28 -8.87
C ARG A 19 -11.67 -3.61 -10.35
N ASN A 20 -12.36 -2.73 -11.08
CA ASN A 20 -12.53 -2.85 -12.54
C ASN A 20 -11.18 -2.87 -13.26
N HIS A 21 -10.20 -2.06 -12.83
CA HIS A 21 -8.86 -2.09 -13.39
C HIS A 21 -8.17 -3.45 -13.20
N GLN A 22 -8.26 -4.05 -12.00
CA GLN A 22 -7.69 -5.36 -11.72
C GLN A 22 -8.35 -6.45 -12.57
N ASP A 23 -9.68 -6.44 -12.69
CA ASP A 23 -10.44 -7.46 -13.41
C ASP A 23 -10.13 -7.48 -14.92
N HIS A 24 -9.77 -6.33 -15.51
CA HIS A 24 -9.48 -6.19 -16.94
C HIS A 24 -7.97 -6.06 -17.25
N SER A 25 -7.11 -6.22 -16.24
CA SER A 25 -5.66 -6.14 -16.44
C SER A 25 -5.12 -7.38 -17.14
N ARG A 26 -4.14 -7.17 -18.02
CA ARG A 26 -3.45 -8.28 -18.72
C ARG A 26 -2.63 -9.08 -17.70
N LEU A 27 -2.86 -10.39 -17.66
CA LEU A 27 -2.15 -11.30 -16.76
C LEU A 27 -0.86 -11.83 -17.40
N VAL A 28 0.17 -12.01 -16.57
CA VAL A 28 1.42 -12.67 -16.97
C VAL A 28 1.38 -14.12 -16.48
N SER A 29 1.49 -15.06 -17.43
CA SER A 29 1.52 -16.49 -17.11
C SER A 29 2.75 -16.84 -16.26
N PRO A 30 2.65 -17.79 -15.31
CA PRO A 30 3.78 -18.17 -14.44
C PRO A 30 5.06 -18.51 -15.20
N ASN A 31 4.96 -19.22 -16.32
CA ASN A 31 6.10 -19.60 -17.16
C ASN A 31 6.83 -18.39 -17.79
N ASN A 32 6.14 -17.27 -17.96
CA ASN A 32 6.71 -16.06 -18.54
C ASN A 32 7.28 -15.10 -17.48
N ARG A 33 6.93 -15.24 -16.19
CA ARG A 33 7.40 -14.33 -15.14
C ARG A 33 8.92 -14.31 -15.00
N ARG A 34 9.57 -15.49 -15.09
CA ARG A 34 11.03 -15.62 -15.01
C ARG A 34 11.79 -14.97 -16.16
N LYS A 35 11.12 -14.71 -17.29
CA LYS A 35 11.70 -14.04 -18.46
C LYS A 35 11.76 -12.53 -18.29
N LEU A 36 11.03 -11.98 -17.32
CA LEU A 36 10.96 -10.56 -17.03
C LEU A 36 11.89 -10.24 -15.86
N GLU A 37 12.79 -9.29 -16.08
CA GLU A 37 13.66 -8.75 -15.05
C GLU A 37 13.06 -7.44 -14.53
N ILE A 38 12.91 -7.34 -13.20
CA ILE A 38 12.38 -6.15 -12.53
C ILE A 38 13.49 -5.52 -11.71
N VAL A 39 13.74 -4.24 -11.95
CA VAL A 39 14.71 -3.45 -11.20
C VAL A 39 13.95 -2.60 -10.20
N VAL A 40 14.24 -2.79 -8.91
CA VAL A 40 13.70 -1.99 -7.81
C VAL A 40 14.82 -1.11 -7.29
N VAL A 41 14.61 0.22 -7.30
CA VAL A 41 15.56 1.20 -6.77
C VAL A 41 15.02 1.74 -5.46
N GLY A 42 15.71 1.41 -4.37
CA GLY A 42 15.34 1.70 -2.99
C GLY A 42 14.92 0.44 -2.23
N SER A 43 15.45 0.28 -1.02
CA SER A 43 15.19 -0.87 -0.13
C SER A 43 14.38 -0.51 1.13
N GLY A 44 13.72 0.66 1.14
CA GLY A 44 12.78 1.03 2.21
C GLY A 44 11.53 0.16 2.20
N LEU A 45 10.54 0.45 3.06
CA LEU A 45 9.34 -0.39 3.18
C LEU A 45 8.66 -0.65 1.84
N ALA A 46 8.46 0.39 1.00
CA ALA A 46 7.84 0.25 -0.31
C ALA A 46 8.66 -0.63 -1.28
N GLY A 47 9.96 -0.35 -1.43
CA GLY A 47 10.82 -1.09 -2.35
C GLY A 47 11.09 -2.52 -1.89
N GLY A 48 11.33 -2.72 -0.60
CA GLY A 48 11.50 -4.05 -0.01
C GLY A 48 10.25 -4.92 -0.13
N SER A 49 9.07 -4.38 0.19
CA SER A 49 7.80 -5.12 0.04
C SER A 49 7.45 -5.39 -1.43
N ALA A 50 7.70 -4.45 -2.34
CA ALA A 50 7.52 -4.69 -3.78
C ALA A 50 8.48 -5.78 -4.29
N ALA A 51 9.76 -5.72 -3.91
CA ALA A 51 10.76 -6.69 -4.32
C ALA A 51 10.44 -8.10 -3.78
N ALA A 52 10.02 -8.21 -2.51
CA ALA A 52 9.62 -9.47 -1.91
C ALA A 52 8.38 -10.05 -2.60
N THR A 53 7.33 -9.24 -2.80
CA THR A 53 6.08 -9.68 -3.44
C THR A 53 6.32 -10.14 -4.88
N LEU A 54 7.11 -9.40 -5.66
CA LEU A 54 7.43 -9.77 -7.03
C LEU A 54 8.35 -11.00 -7.09
N GLY A 55 9.27 -11.14 -6.13
CA GLY A 55 10.10 -12.34 -5.99
C GLY A 55 9.26 -13.58 -5.71
N GLU A 56 8.31 -13.50 -4.78
CA GLU A 56 7.37 -14.58 -4.44
C GLU A 56 6.50 -14.99 -5.64
N LEU A 57 6.09 -14.02 -6.46
CA LEU A 57 5.37 -14.29 -7.72
C LEU A 57 6.23 -14.99 -8.79
N GLY A 58 7.55 -15.09 -8.61
CA GLY A 58 8.47 -15.80 -9.50
C GLY A 58 9.15 -14.92 -10.56
N TYR A 59 9.14 -13.59 -10.37
CA TYR A 59 9.90 -12.67 -11.22
C TYR A 59 11.38 -12.65 -10.85
N ARG A 60 12.25 -12.29 -11.80
CA ARG A 60 13.66 -12.04 -11.52
C ARG A 60 13.83 -10.59 -11.04
N VAL A 61 13.97 -10.40 -9.74
CA VAL A 61 14.02 -9.07 -9.12
C VAL A 61 15.47 -8.70 -8.74
N LYS A 62 15.92 -7.52 -9.16
CA LYS A 62 17.15 -6.89 -8.71
C LYS A 62 16.79 -5.69 -7.85
N CYS A 63 17.11 -5.73 -6.56
CA CYS A 63 16.88 -4.63 -5.63
C CYS A 63 18.20 -3.90 -5.35
N PHE A 64 18.22 -2.59 -5.59
CA PHE A 64 19.39 -1.74 -5.38
C PHE A 64 19.09 -0.72 -4.28
N CYS A 65 20.03 -0.52 -3.37
CA CYS A 65 19.99 0.55 -2.38
C CYS A 65 21.32 1.31 -2.40
N PHE A 66 21.24 2.62 -2.19
CA PHE A 66 22.44 3.47 -2.08
C PHE A 66 23.11 3.33 -0.70
N GLN A 67 22.34 2.99 0.32
CA GLN A 67 22.83 2.83 1.69
C GLN A 67 23.69 1.55 1.83
N ASP A 68 24.74 1.57 2.67
CA ASP A 68 25.58 0.37 2.92
C ASP A 68 24.82 -0.86 3.42
N SER A 69 23.58 -0.68 3.91
CA SER A 69 22.71 -1.79 4.28
C SER A 69 21.25 -1.46 3.94
N PRO A 70 20.48 -2.45 3.42
CA PRO A 70 19.06 -2.28 3.16
C PRO A 70 18.24 -1.81 4.37
N ARG A 71 18.70 -2.14 5.59
CA ARG A 71 18.03 -1.80 6.86
C ARG A 71 18.15 -0.32 7.23
N ARG A 72 19.02 0.45 6.57
CA ARG A 72 19.25 1.88 6.87
C ARG A 72 18.42 2.82 6.00
N ALA A 73 17.42 2.30 5.30
CA ALA A 73 16.39 3.16 4.71
C ALA A 73 15.62 3.91 5.81
N HIS A 74 15.27 5.17 5.56
CA HIS A 74 14.65 6.04 6.57
C HIS A 74 13.32 5.51 7.14
N SER A 75 12.68 4.55 6.46
CA SER A 75 11.51 3.84 6.98
C SER A 75 11.72 3.21 8.36
N ILE A 76 12.96 2.90 8.75
CA ILE A 76 13.27 2.38 10.09
C ILE A 76 12.99 3.39 11.22
N ALA A 77 13.00 4.69 10.91
CA ALA A 77 12.76 5.75 11.88
C ALA A 77 11.27 6.07 12.09
N ALA A 78 10.35 5.35 11.41
CA ALA A 78 8.93 5.53 11.61
C ALA A 78 8.51 5.05 13.01
N GLN A 79 7.88 5.93 13.80
CA GLN A 79 7.49 5.65 15.18
C GLN A 79 5.97 5.60 15.37
N GLY A 80 5.22 6.31 14.52
CA GLY A 80 3.81 6.57 14.78
C GLY A 80 2.91 5.34 14.70
N GLY A 81 3.04 4.58 13.62
CA GLY A 81 2.12 3.50 13.28
C GLY A 81 1.71 3.59 11.82
N ILE A 82 0.71 2.80 11.45
CA ILE A 82 0.13 2.73 10.11
C ILE A 82 -1.38 2.80 10.23
N ASN A 83 -2.01 3.72 9.49
CA ASN A 83 -3.46 3.90 9.51
C ASN A 83 -4.14 2.86 8.62
N ALA A 84 -5.24 2.29 9.10
CA ALA A 84 -6.09 1.38 8.35
C ALA A 84 -7.52 1.44 8.89
N ALA A 85 -8.49 1.16 8.02
CA ALA A 85 -9.92 1.15 8.35
C ALA A 85 -10.32 -0.10 9.18
N LYS A 86 -9.61 -0.37 10.29
CA LYS A 86 -9.78 -1.57 11.13
C LYS A 86 -10.65 -1.25 12.35
N ASN A 87 -11.95 -1.53 12.20
CA ASN A 87 -12.99 -1.31 13.19
C ASN A 87 -13.00 -2.37 14.33
N TYR A 88 -11.85 -2.63 14.99
CA TYR A 88 -11.79 -3.61 16.10
C TYR A 88 -12.57 -3.15 17.34
N GLN A 89 -12.60 -1.84 17.59
CA GLN A 89 -13.25 -1.24 18.76
C GLN A 89 -14.72 -0.90 18.51
N ASN A 90 -15.29 -1.27 17.36
CA ASN A 90 -16.65 -0.88 16.95
C ASN A 90 -16.86 0.65 16.94
N ASP A 91 -15.82 1.41 16.61
CA ASP A 91 -15.83 2.88 16.44
C ASP A 91 -16.51 3.34 15.13
N GLY A 92 -16.92 2.36 14.31
CA GLY A 92 -17.60 2.60 13.03
C GLY A 92 -16.64 2.98 11.92
N ASP A 93 -15.35 2.66 12.06
CA ASP A 93 -14.36 2.92 11.03
C ASP A 93 -14.74 2.25 9.69
N SER A 94 -14.44 2.92 8.59
CA SER A 94 -14.79 2.47 7.24
C SER A 94 -13.83 3.03 6.21
N VAL A 95 -13.76 2.34 5.07
CA VAL A 95 -12.95 2.78 3.92
C VAL A 95 -13.27 4.22 3.52
N TYR A 96 -14.56 4.59 3.54
CA TYR A 96 -14.97 5.95 3.19
C TYR A 96 -14.48 7.01 4.19
N ARG A 97 -14.48 6.70 5.50
CA ARG A 97 -13.97 7.63 6.52
C ARG A 97 -12.47 7.87 6.36
N LEU A 98 -11.69 6.79 6.23
CA LEU A 98 -10.25 6.90 5.97
C LEU A 98 -9.94 7.65 4.66
N PHE A 99 -10.72 7.41 3.61
CA PHE A 99 -10.64 8.14 2.35
C PHE A 99 -10.91 9.64 2.56
N TYR A 100 -12.03 9.98 3.21
CA TYR A 100 -12.44 11.36 3.44
C TYR A 100 -11.40 12.14 4.25
N ASP A 101 -10.91 11.57 5.35
CA ASP A 101 -9.89 12.20 6.19
C ASP A 101 -8.57 12.40 5.43
N THR A 102 -8.21 11.47 4.56
CA THR A 102 -7.00 11.60 3.73
C THR A 102 -7.14 12.68 2.65
N ILE A 103 -8.32 12.84 2.05
CA ILE A 103 -8.59 13.93 1.10
C ILE A 103 -8.58 15.29 1.79
N LYS A 104 -9.26 15.39 2.94
CA LYS A 104 -9.30 16.61 3.74
C LYS A 104 -7.90 16.99 4.25
N GLY A 105 -7.14 16.02 4.76
CA GLY A 105 -5.77 16.23 5.22
C GLY A 105 -4.80 16.60 4.10
N GLY A 106 -5.08 16.17 2.87
CA GLY A 106 -4.37 16.58 1.66
C GLY A 106 -4.79 17.93 1.10
N ASP A 107 -5.59 18.72 1.83
CA ASP A 107 -6.16 20.00 1.39
C ASP A 107 -6.85 19.90 0.02
N PHE A 108 -7.52 18.76 -0.24
CA PHE A 108 -8.20 18.45 -1.50
C PHE A 108 -7.28 18.47 -2.74
N ARG A 109 -5.95 18.38 -2.56
CA ARG A 109 -4.96 18.32 -3.66
C ARG A 109 -4.57 16.89 -4.02
N SER A 110 -4.94 15.92 -3.19
CA SER A 110 -4.67 14.51 -3.41
C SER A 110 -5.57 13.94 -4.52
N ARG A 111 -5.03 13.03 -5.33
CA ARG A 111 -5.80 12.34 -6.39
C ARG A 111 -6.78 11.36 -5.76
N GLU A 112 -8.08 11.60 -5.91
CA GLU A 112 -9.15 10.86 -5.24
C GLU A 112 -9.09 9.37 -5.56
N ALA A 113 -8.86 9.04 -6.83
CA ALA A 113 -8.72 7.65 -7.28
C ALA A 113 -7.65 6.89 -6.47
N ASN A 114 -6.47 7.48 -6.27
CA ASN A 114 -5.36 6.82 -5.58
C ASN A 114 -5.59 6.74 -4.07
N VAL A 115 -6.18 7.79 -3.50
CA VAL A 115 -6.51 7.82 -2.07
C VAL A 115 -7.58 6.80 -1.73
N TYR A 116 -8.59 6.64 -2.59
CA TYR A 116 -9.61 5.62 -2.39
C TYR A 116 -9.00 4.22 -2.40
N ARG A 117 -8.10 3.94 -3.35
CA ARG A 117 -7.36 2.67 -3.38
C ARG A 117 -6.56 2.43 -2.11
N LEU A 118 -5.86 3.45 -1.62
CA LEU A 118 -5.09 3.37 -0.38
C LEU A 118 -6.01 2.94 0.77
N ALA A 119 -7.18 3.57 0.91
CA ALA A 119 -8.13 3.24 1.96
C ALA A 119 -8.69 1.82 1.82
N GLU A 120 -8.98 1.36 0.60
CA GLU A 120 -9.45 -0.02 0.34
C GLU A 120 -8.42 -1.09 0.74
N ILE A 121 -7.14 -0.86 0.43
CA ILE A 121 -6.10 -1.88 0.65
C ILE A 121 -5.49 -1.83 2.05
N ALA A 122 -5.64 -0.73 2.79
CA ALA A 122 -4.96 -0.52 4.06
C ALA A 122 -5.17 -1.69 5.04
N ASN A 123 -6.39 -2.21 5.13
CA ASN A 123 -6.73 -3.34 6.00
C ASN A 123 -5.95 -4.61 5.62
N ASN A 124 -5.86 -4.91 4.32
CA ASN A 124 -5.13 -6.08 3.83
C ASN A 124 -3.62 -5.95 4.09
N ILE A 125 -3.08 -4.73 4.03
CA ILE A 125 -1.67 -4.48 4.34
C ILE A 125 -1.38 -4.74 5.83
N ILE A 126 -2.26 -4.33 6.74
CA ILE A 126 -2.11 -4.66 8.17
C ILE A 126 -2.12 -6.18 8.37
N ASP A 127 -3.07 -6.87 7.76
CA ASP A 127 -3.19 -8.33 7.88
C ASP A 127 -1.95 -9.04 7.31
N GLN A 128 -1.41 -8.54 6.19
CA GLN A 128 -0.15 -9.04 5.61
C GLN A 128 1.03 -8.82 6.57
N CYS A 129 1.16 -7.65 7.19
CA CYS A 129 2.22 -7.37 8.15
C CYS A 129 2.12 -8.29 9.38
N VAL A 130 0.91 -8.53 9.90
CA VAL A 130 0.69 -9.50 10.98
C VAL A 130 1.12 -10.90 10.57
N ALA A 131 0.74 -11.35 9.37
CA ALA A 131 1.11 -12.67 8.85
C ALA A 131 2.63 -12.83 8.64
N GLN A 132 3.33 -11.74 8.33
CA GLN A 132 4.80 -11.70 8.24
C GLN A 132 5.50 -11.66 9.61
N GLY A 133 4.73 -11.61 10.71
CA GLY A 133 5.27 -11.58 12.07
C GLY A 133 5.70 -10.19 12.54
N VAL A 134 5.19 -9.11 11.92
CA VAL A 134 5.42 -7.75 12.43
C VAL A 134 4.83 -7.64 13.85
N PRO A 135 5.64 -7.26 14.86
CA PRO A 135 5.23 -7.28 16.25
C PRO A 135 4.39 -6.05 16.61
N PHE A 136 3.15 -6.00 16.12
CA PHE A 136 2.21 -4.96 16.53
C PHE A 136 1.82 -5.12 18.00
N ALA A 137 1.61 -3.99 18.67
CA ALA A 137 1.04 -3.96 20.00
C ALA A 137 -0.38 -4.57 20.00
N ARG A 138 -0.72 -5.24 21.09
CA ARG A 138 -1.99 -5.95 21.26
C ARG A 138 -2.70 -5.43 22.50
N GLU A 139 -4.02 -5.41 22.43
CA GLU A 139 -4.87 -5.23 23.59
C GLU A 139 -5.01 -6.54 24.37
N TYR A 140 -5.58 -6.48 25.58
CA TYR A 140 -5.87 -7.68 26.38
C TYR A 140 -6.80 -8.67 25.66
N SER A 141 -7.67 -8.17 24.77
CA SER A 141 -8.56 -8.97 23.91
C SER A 141 -7.81 -9.77 22.83
N GLY A 142 -6.52 -9.50 22.59
CA GLY A 142 -5.73 -10.10 21.51
C GLY A 142 -5.86 -9.39 20.16
N TYR A 143 -6.73 -8.38 20.04
CA TYR A 143 -6.78 -7.52 18.86
C TYR A 143 -5.58 -6.56 18.80
N LEU A 144 -5.36 -5.99 17.61
CA LEU A 144 -4.33 -4.97 17.42
C LEU A 144 -4.71 -3.72 18.20
N ALA A 145 -3.76 -3.14 18.92
CA ALA A 145 -3.98 -1.90 19.65
C ALA A 145 -4.00 -0.72 18.68
N ASN A 146 -5.13 -0.02 18.62
CA ASN A 146 -5.30 1.21 17.85
C ASN A 146 -5.04 2.42 18.75
N ARG A 147 -4.62 3.54 18.16
CA ARG A 147 -4.43 4.81 18.87
C ARG A 147 -4.89 5.99 18.02
N SER A 148 -5.32 7.06 18.67
CA SER A 148 -5.60 8.32 17.97
C SER A 148 -4.33 8.91 17.34
N PHE A 149 -4.50 9.52 16.18
CA PHE A 149 -3.44 10.14 15.39
C PHE A 149 -3.99 11.40 14.71
N GLY A 150 -3.30 12.54 14.86
CA GLY A 150 -3.76 13.84 14.38
C GLY A 150 -3.30 14.97 15.29
#